data_AF-A0A930HMU5-F1
#
_entry.id   AF-A0A930HMU5-F1
#
_cell.length_a   1.000
_cell.length_b   1.000
_cell.length_c   1.000
_cell.angle_alpha   90.00
_cell.angle_beta   90.00
_cell.angle_gamma   90.00
#
_symmetry.space_group_name_H-M   'P 1'
#
loop_
_entity.id
_entity.type
_entity.pdbx_description
1 polymer ?
#
loop_
_entity_poly.entity_id
_entity_poly.type
_entity_poly.pdbx_seq_one_letter_code
_entity_poly.pdbx_strand_id
1 'polypeptide(L)'
;MNKISIILLGGLLLYVWVGILWAFKSLCLDKIKSGVLKYSLGMMFVYVILFLLYVAAEQYLPLKTFIVNWYFQRAPGGIVLILFPAFYSIFLIGKGYFQEGGEKAPFKWKLKMIASVFLNAFIALFSLVFFSFLLRGNSFADLVTTTQEAAQEISWGLMLAFVAFWGLILIIIWFNHKKSLQKSKHKKKK
;
A
#
# COMPACT_ATOMS: atom_id res chain seq x y z
N MET A 1 -12.43 -3.19 -26.07
CA MET A 1 -11.54 -2.04 -25.82
C MET A 1 -10.13 -2.42 -26.29
N ASN A 2 -9.41 -1.54 -27.00
CA ASN A 2 -8.06 -1.85 -27.51
C ASN A 2 -7.06 -1.95 -26.34
N LYS A 3 -6.13 -2.91 -26.37
CA LYS A 3 -5.10 -3.13 -25.32
C LYS A 3 -4.29 -1.86 -25.03
N ILE A 4 -3.94 -1.11 -26.07
CA ILE A 4 -3.19 0.15 -25.94
C ILE A 4 -4.02 1.19 -25.17
N SER A 5 -5.31 1.31 -25.50
CA SER A 5 -6.22 2.23 -24.82
C SER A 5 -6.40 1.88 -23.33
N ILE A 6 -6.44 0.59 -22.97
CA ILE A 6 -6.51 0.14 -21.57
C ILE A 6 -5.24 0.54 -20.80
N ILE A 7 -4.06 0.35 -21.40
CA ILE A 7 -2.79 0.73 -20.75
C ILE A 7 -2.71 2.25 -20.57
N LEU A 8 -3.09 3.02 -21.59
CA LEU A 8 -3.10 4.49 -21.52
C LEU A 8 -4.10 5.01 -20.49
N LEU A 9 -5.34 4.50 -20.46
CA LEU A 9 -6.32 4.88 -19.43
C LEU A 9 -5.83 4.50 -18.04
N GLY A 10 -5.17 3.35 -17.89
CA GLY A 10 -4.61 2.91 -16.61
C GLY A 10 -3.49 3.81 -16.12
N GLY A 11 -2.57 4.17 -17.02
CA GLY A 11 -1.53 5.16 -16.75
C GLY A 11 -2.12 6.53 -16.39
N LEU A 12 -3.15 6.98 -17.10
CA LEU A 12 -3.85 8.23 -16.82
C LEU A 12 -4.53 8.21 -15.46
N LEU A 13 -5.21 7.11 -15.10
CA LEU A 13 -5.83 6.93 -13.79
C LEU A 13 -4.80 7.05 -12.67
N LEU A 14 -3.65 6.36 -12.80
CA LEU A 14 -2.56 6.47 -11.83
C LEU A 14 -2.01 7.90 -11.77
N TYR A 15 -1.80 8.54 -12.91
CA TYR A 15 -1.28 9.91 -12.97
C TYR A 15 -2.19 10.91 -12.27
N VAL A 16 -3.50 10.86 -12.56
CA VAL A 16 -4.51 11.69 -11.89
C VAL A 16 -4.51 11.41 -10.39
N TRP A 17 -4.45 10.14 -9.99
CA TRP A 17 -4.46 9.77 -8.59
C TRP A 17 -3.22 10.28 -7.84
N VAL A 18 -2.01 10.12 -8.41
CA VAL A 18 -0.77 10.70 -7.86
C VAL A 18 -0.89 12.22 -7.79
N GLY A 19 -1.40 12.88 -8.82
CA GLY A 19 -1.57 14.33 -8.87
C GLY A 19 -2.47 14.85 -7.74
N ILE A 20 -3.61 14.19 -7.52
CA ILE A 20 -4.53 14.52 -6.43
C ILE A 20 -3.86 14.35 -5.06
N LEU A 21 -3.16 13.23 -4.84
CA LEU A 21 -2.47 12.96 -3.57
C LEU A 21 -1.29 13.91 -3.32
N TRP A 22 -0.60 14.32 -4.38
CA TRP A 22 0.46 15.32 -4.31
C TRP A 22 -0.11 16.70 -3.96
N ALA A 23 -1.17 17.12 -4.64
CA ALA A 23 -1.85 18.38 -4.36
C ALA A 23 -2.38 18.42 -2.93
N PHE A 24 -3.04 17.35 -2.47
CA PHE A 24 -3.51 17.24 -1.09
C PHE A 24 -2.36 17.32 -0.08
N LYS A 25 -1.24 16.65 -0.40
CA LYS A 25 -0.04 16.73 0.45
C LYS A 25 0.47 18.16 0.58
N SER A 26 0.68 18.84 -0.55
CA SER A 26 1.26 20.18 -0.58
C SER A 26 0.32 21.25 0.00
N LEU A 27 -0.97 21.17 -0.30
CA LEU A 27 -1.95 22.20 0.09
C LEU A 27 -2.43 22.04 1.54
N CYS A 28 -2.53 20.81 2.04
CA CYS A 28 -3.09 20.50 3.35
C CYS A 28 -2.06 19.88 4.30
N LEU A 29 -1.48 18.73 3.93
CA LEU A 29 -0.68 17.92 4.86
C LEU A 29 0.64 18.58 5.27
N ASP A 30 1.28 19.34 4.39
CA ASP A 30 2.55 20.01 4.68
C ASP A 30 2.39 21.21 5.63
N LYS A 31 1.17 21.74 5.79
CA LYS A 31 0.86 22.78 6.78
C LYS A 31 0.73 22.24 8.21
N ILE A 32 0.57 20.92 8.36
CA ILE A 32 0.35 20.27 9.65
C ILE A 32 1.69 19.97 10.33
N LYS A 33 1.91 20.55 11.51
CA LYS A 33 3.12 20.31 12.31
C LYS A 33 3.18 18.91 12.94
N SER A 34 2.01 18.34 13.29
CA SER A 34 1.93 17.01 13.90
C SER A 34 2.10 15.91 12.86
N GLY A 35 3.18 15.13 12.96
CA GLY A 35 3.44 14.01 12.05
C GLY A 35 2.39 12.91 12.11
N VAL A 36 1.80 12.65 13.28
CA VAL A 36 0.73 11.64 13.44
C VAL A 36 -0.53 12.09 12.72
N LEU A 37 -0.91 13.36 12.90
CA LEU A 37 -2.13 13.92 12.31
C LEU A 37 -2.00 14.06 10.79
N LYS A 38 -0.80 14.45 10.33
CA LYS A 38 -0.41 14.42 8.91
C LYS A 38 -0.55 13.02 8.30
N TYR A 39 -0.01 12.01 8.97
CA TYR A 39 -0.08 10.63 8.51
C TYR A 39 -1.52 10.12 8.48
N SER A 40 -2.28 10.32 9.57
CA SER A 40 -3.66 9.84 9.68
C SER A 40 -4.58 10.46 8.62
N LEU A 41 -4.55 11.79 8.45
CA LEU A 41 -5.34 12.48 7.42
C LEU A 41 -4.94 12.05 6.00
N GLY A 42 -3.63 11.93 5.74
CA GLY A 42 -3.13 11.48 4.46
C GLY A 42 -3.63 10.08 4.12
N MET A 43 -3.53 9.15 5.06
CA MET A 43 -4.02 7.78 4.87
C MET A 43 -5.54 7.72 4.72
N MET A 44 -6.30 8.43 5.57
CA MET A 44 -7.77 8.50 5.46
C MET A 44 -8.19 8.96 4.07
N PHE A 45 -7.55 10.00 3.54
CA PHE A 45 -7.87 10.52 2.21
C PHE A 45 -7.63 9.49 1.11
N VAL A 46 -6.52 8.75 1.15
CA VAL A 46 -6.23 7.70 0.16
C VAL A 46 -7.25 6.56 0.25
N TYR A 47 -7.60 6.13 1.46
CA TYR A 47 -8.60 5.08 1.65
C TYR A 47 -9.98 5.51 1.15
N VAL A 48 -10.40 6.76 1.42
CA VAL A 48 -11.66 7.29 0.88
C VAL A 48 -11.67 7.26 -0.65
N ILE A 49 -10.59 7.70 -1.31
CA ILE A 49 -10.51 7.62 -2.78
C ILE A 49 -10.57 6.17 -3.26
N LEU A 50 -9.85 5.25 -2.60
CA LEU A 50 -9.86 3.83 -2.95
C LEU A 50 -11.26 3.23 -2.83
N PHE A 51 -11.99 3.54 -1.75
CA PHE A 51 -13.37 3.09 -1.56
C PHE A 51 -14.34 3.70 -2.58
N LEU A 52 -14.23 5.00 -2.85
CA LEU A 52 -15.06 5.64 -3.88
C LEU A 52 -14.82 5.02 -5.26
N LEU A 53 -13.56 4.73 -5.60
CA LEU A 53 -13.21 4.05 -6.84
C LEU A 53 -13.79 2.63 -6.88
N TYR A 54 -13.74 1.91 -5.76
CA TYR A 54 -14.32 0.58 -5.64
C TYR A 54 -15.84 0.58 -5.80
N VAL A 55 -16.55 1.48 -5.09
CA VAL A 55 -18.01 1.64 -5.21
C VAL A 55 -18.39 2.04 -6.62
N ALA A 56 -17.67 3.00 -7.24
CA ALA A 56 -17.88 3.37 -8.62
C ALA A 56 -17.66 2.19 -9.58
N ALA A 57 -16.64 1.36 -9.34
CA ALA A 57 -16.41 0.17 -10.15
C ALA A 57 -17.56 -0.85 -10.03
N GLU A 58 -18.14 -1.03 -8.84
CA GLU A 58 -19.30 -1.93 -8.69
C GLU A 58 -20.56 -1.39 -9.36
N GLN A 59 -20.77 -0.07 -9.38
CA GLN A 59 -21.94 0.56 -10.00
C GLN A 59 -21.82 0.74 -11.52
N TYR A 60 -20.60 0.96 -12.03
CA TYR A 60 -20.35 1.23 -13.45
C TYR A 60 -19.62 0.05 -14.10
N LEU A 61 -20.37 -0.78 -14.83
CA LEU A 61 -19.84 -1.95 -15.54
C LEU A 61 -18.61 -1.65 -16.42
N PRO A 62 -18.55 -0.56 -17.21
CA PRO A 62 -17.37 -0.24 -18.02
C PRO A 62 -16.11 -0.01 -17.18
N LEU A 63 -16.25 0.61 -16.00
CA LEU A 63 -15.16 0.87 -15.07
C LEU A 63 -14.66 -0.45 -14.44
N LYS A 64 -15.59 -1.34 -14.04
CA LYS A 64 -15.26 -2.69 -13.55
C LYS A 64 -14.45 -3.48 -14.58
N THR A 65 -14.97 -3.55 -15.80
CA THR A 65 -14.34 -4.27 -16.91
C THR A 65 -12.98 -3.66 -17.24
N PHE A 66 -12.83 -2.34 -17.16
CA PHE A 66 -11.54 -1.69 -17.34
C PHE A 66 -10.52 -2.07 -16.26
N ILE A 67 -10.87 -2.00 -14.96
CA ILE A 67 -9.96 -2.30 -13.86
C ILE A 67 -9.50 -3.76 -13.88
N VAL A 68 -10.40 -4.69 -14.21
CA VAL A 68 -10.09 -6.13 -14.29
C VAL A 68 -9.18 -6.45 -15.48
N ASN A 69 -9.42 -5.80 -16.63
CA ASN A 69 -8.64 -6.05 -17.85
C ASN A 69 -7.36 -5.22 -17.94
N TRP A 70 -7.18 -4.25 -17.06
CA TRP A 70 -5.95 -3.48 -16.98
C TRP A 70 -4.87 -4.28 -16.26
N TYR A 71 -3.73 -4.47 -16.92
CA TYR A 71 -2.56 -5.12 -16.35
C TYR A 71 -1.36 -4.16 -16.44
N PHE A 72 -0.66 -4.02 -15.33
CA PHE A 72 0.60 -3.27 -15.26
C PHE A 72 1.74 -4.24 -14.92
N GLN A 73 2.68 -4.43 -15.84
CA GLN A 73 3.84 -5.34 -15.66
C GLN A 73 3.45 -6.74 -15.09
N ARG A 74 2.34 -7.33 -15.58
CA ARG A 74 1.72 -8.60 -15.13
C ARG A 74 0.88 -8.56 -13.84
N ALA A 75 0.86 -7.46 -13.10
CA ALA A 75 -0.07 -7.30 -11.98
C ALA A 75 -1.44 -6.80 -12.49
N PRO A 76 -2.56 -7.41 -12.10
CA PRO A 76 -3.89 -6.89 -12.42
C PRO A 76 -4.11 -5.53 -11.73
N GLY A 77 -4.81 -4.63 -12.41
CA GLY A 77 -4.99 -3.23 -12.01
C GLY A 77 -5.61 -3.08 -10.63
N GLY A 78 -6.55 -3.95 -10.27
CA GLY A 78 -7.13 -4.00 -8.92
C GLY A 78 -6.07 -4.17 -7.81
N ILE A 79 -5.08 -5.05 -8.01
CA ILE A 79 -3.99 -5.24 -7.05
C ILE A 79 -3.10 -3.99 -6.97
N VAL A 80 -2.81 -3.36 -8.12
CA VAL A 80 -2.03 -2.12 -8.15
C VAL A 80 -2.73 -1.01 -7.35
N LEU A 81 -4.05 -0.91 -7.46
CA LEU A 81 -4.86 0.06 -6.72
C LEU A 81 -4.85 -0.23 -5.20
N ILE A 82 -4.93 -1.51 -4.81
CA ILE A 82 -4.86 -1.94 -3.39
C ILE A 82 -3.50 -1.60 -2.76
N LEU A 83 -2.41 -1.65 -3.53
CA LEU A 83 -1.07 -1.34 -3.02
C LEU A 83 -0.80 0.16 -2.88
N PHE A 84 -1.65 1.01 -3.46
CA PHE A 84 -1.44 2.45 -3.49
C PHE A 84 -1.38 3.12 -2.09
N PRO A 85 -2.30 2.82 -1.14
CA PRO A 85 -2.18 3.28 0.24
C PRO A 85 -0.85 2.88 0.88
N ALA A 86 -0.38 1.65 0.62
CA ALA A 86 0.87 1.15 1.17
C ALA A 86 2.08 1.97 0.67
N PHE A 87 2.15 2.26 -0.63
CA PHE A 87 3.21 3.10 -1.19
C PHE A 87 3.12 4.55 -0.71
N TYR A 88 1.91 5.13 -0.63
CA TYR A 88 1.73 6.49 -0.17
C TYR A 88 2.18 6.68 1.28
N SER A 89 1.98 5.66 2.12
CA SER A 89 2.40 5.68 3.53
C SER A 89 3.91 5.96 3.73
N ILE A 90 4.76 5.55 2.77
CA ILE A 90 6.23 5.80 2.80
C ILE A 90 6.54 7.30 2.76
N PHE A 91 5.73 8.08 2.03
CA PHE A 91 5.91 9.51 1.89
C PHE A 91 5.34 10.31 3.06
N LEU A 92 4.47 9.70 3.86
CA LEU A 92 3.82 10.31 5.02
C LEU A 92 4.51 9.99 6.34
N ILE A 93 5.25 8.88 6.43
CA ILE A 93 5.80 8.43 7.70
C ILE A 93 6.90 9.37 8.22
N GLY A 94 6.71 9.94 9.42
CA GLY A 94 7.63 10.94 9.98
C GLY A 94 7.62 12.24 9.19
N LYS A 95 8.79 12.69 8.73
CA LYS A 95 8.92 13.77 7.71
C LYS A 95 8.81 13.23 6.27
N GLY A 96 8.57 11.93 6.11
CA GLY A 96 8.72 11.17 4.87
C GLY A 96 10.07 10.45 4.85
N TYR A 97 10.07 9.17 4.44
CA TYR A 97 11.26 8.30 4.48
C TYR A 97 12.50 8.93 3.82
N PHE A 98 12.32 9.61 2.70
CA PHE A 98 13.40 10.29 1.98
C PHE A 98 13.98 11.49 2.74
N GLN A 99 13.15 12.21 3.50
CA GLN A 99 13.59 13.34 4.32
C GLN A 99 14.27 12.88 5.62
N GLU A 100 13.93 11.69 6.13
CA GLU A 100 14.59 11.03 7.27
C GLU A 100 15.93 10.38 6.91
N GLY A 101 16.48 10.67 5.73
CA GLY A 101 17.78 10.17 5.26
C GLY A 101 17.71 8.91 4.39
N GLY A 102 16.51 8.43 4.06
CA GLY A 102 16.28 7.35 3.11
C GLY A 102 17.12 6.11 3.41
N GLU A 103 18.01 5.75 2.48
CA GLU A 103 18.88 4.58 2.64
C GLU A 103 19.84 4.69 3.85
N LYS A 104 20.16 5.91 4.29
CA LYS A 104 20.98 6.21 5.47
C LYS A 104 20.16 6.40 6.75
N ALA A 105 18.83 6.27 6.69
CA ALA A 105 17.96 6.44 7.84
C ALA A 105 18.29 5.42 8.96
N PRO A 106 18.06 5.79 10.23
CA PRO A 106 18.19 4.87 11.36
C PRO A 106 17.34 3.60 11.16
N PHE A 107 17.84 2.45 11.61
CA PHE A 107 17.13 1.16 11.48
C PHE A 107 15.70 1.20 12.03
N LYS A 108 15.48 1.93 13.14
CA LYS A 108 14.15 2.16 13.73
C LYS A 108 13.15 2.75 12.72
N TRP A 109 13.59 3.68 11.88
CA TRP A 109 12.73 4.30 10.85
C TRP A 109 12.48 3.36 9.67
N LYS A 110 13.48 2.56 9.28
CA LYS A 110 13.30 1.52 8.26
C LYS A 110 12.25 0.49 8.69
N LEU A 111 12.31 0.02 9.95
CA LEU A 111 11.31 -0.88 10.51
C LEU A 111 9.92 -0.25 10.54
N LYS A 112 9.80 1.01 10.98
CA LYS A 112 8.52 1.74 10.96
C LYS A 112 7.94 1.83 9.55
N MET A 113 8.77 2.10 8.54
CA MET A 113 8.34 2.17 7.15
C MET A 113 7.83 0.81 6.65
N ILE A 114 8.57 -0.28 6.90
CA ILE A 114 8.15 -1.63 6.51
C ILE A 114 6.82 -1.98 7.18
N ALA A 115 6.71 -1.75 8.50
CA ALA A 115 5.50 -2.02 9.25
C ALA A 115 4.31 -1.21 8.72
N SER A 116 4.52 0.06 8.37
CA SER A 116 3.50 0.92 7.76
C SER A 116 3.05 0.38 6.40
N VAL A 117 3.99 0.06 5.51
CA VAL A 117 3.66 -0.50 4.18
C VAL A 117 2.87 -1.80 4.34
N PHE A 118 3.35 -2.69 5.21
CA PHE A 118 2.72 -3.97 5.49
C PHE A 118 1.29 -3.81 6.00
N LEU A 119 1.12 -3.05 7.09
CA LEU A 119 -0.18 -2.84 7.72
C LEU A 119 -1.16 -2.17 6.75
N ASN A 120 -0.72 -1.17 5.98
CA ASN A 120 -1.62 -0.50 5.04
C ASN A 120 -2.02 -1.39 3.85
N ALA A 121 -1.13 -2.26 3.36
CA ALA A 121 -1.48 -3.25 2.35
C ALA A 121 -2.51 -4.25 2.88
N PHE A 122 -2.32 -4.75 4.11
CA PHE A 122 -3.29 -5.62 4.79
C PHE A 122 -4.63 -4.92 5.01
N ILE A 123 -4.61 -3.71 5.59
CA ILE A 123 -5.82 -2.92 5.82
C ILE A 123 -6.55 -2.67 4.51
N ALA A 124 -5.85 -2.29 3.43
CA ALA A 124 -6.50 -2.04 2.13
C ALA A 124 -7.19 -3.29 1.59
N LEU A 125 -6.51 -4.43 1.63
CA LEU A 125 -7.04 -5.71 1.17
C LEU A 125 -8.26 -6.13 2.01
N PHE A 126 -8.11 -6.23 3.33
CA PHE A 126 -9.18 -6.63 4.23
C PHE A 126 -10.37 -5.67 4.18
N SER A 127 -10.10 -4.37 4.13
CA SER A 127 -11.15 -3.35 4.04
C SER A 127 -11.99 -3.50 2.77
N LEU A 128 -11.37 -3.78 1.62
CA LEU A 128 -12.10 -3.96 0.37
C LEU A 128 -12.85 -5.28 0.31
N VAL A 129 -12.29 -6.36 0.86
CA VAL A 129 -13.01 -7.64 1.00
C VAL A 129 -14.22 -7.46 1.92
N PHE A 130 -14.04 -6.80 3.06
CA PHE A 130 -15.10 -6.46 4.01
C PHE A 130 -16.19 -5.63 3.35
N PHE A 131 -15.83 -4.54 2.67
CA PHE A 131 -16.78 -3.70 1.94
C PHE A 131 -17.49 -4.44 0.83
N SER A 132 -16.78 -5.28 0.06
CA SER A 132 -17.39 -6.12 -0.97
C SER A 132 -18.45 -7.04 -0.39
N PHE A 133 -18.22 -7.55 0.81
CA PHE A 133 -19.13 -8.46 1.49
C PHE A 133 -20.40 -7.73 1.94
N LEU A 134 -20.24 -6.55 2.56
CA LEU A 134 -21.35 -5.68 2.94
C LEU A 134 -22.18 -5.22 1.73
N LEU A 135 -21.53 -4.84 0.62
CA LEU A 135 -22.23 -4.41 -0.61
C LEU A 135 -23.07 -5.53 -1.23
N ARG A 136 -22.73 -6.80 -0.98
CA ARG A 136 -23.52 -7.97 -1.43
C ARG A 136 -24.71 -8.28 -0.52
N GLY A 137 -24.88 -7.54 0.58
CA GLY A 137 -25.96 -7.73 1.55
C GLY A 137 -25.71 -8.87 2.54
N ASN A 138 -24.49 -9.41 2.60
CA ASN A 138 -24.16 -10.46 3.54
C ASN A 138 -23.97 -9.90 4.96
N SER A 139 -24.25 -10.73 5.97
CA SER A 139 -24.18 -10.31 7.38
C SER A 139 -22.75 -10.36 7.91
N PHE A 140 -22.47 -9.65 9.01
CA PHE A 140 -21.16 -9.76 9.67
C PHE A 140 -20.87 -11.21 10.13
N ALA A 141 -21.90 -11.98 10.50
CA ALA A 141 -21.75 -13.37 10.91
C ALA A 141 -21.22 -14.23 9.75
N ASP A 142 -21.75 -14.06 8.54
CA ASP A 142 -21.30 -14.78 7.35
C ASP A 142 -19.85 -14.43 6.99
N LEU A 143 -19.41 -13.22 7.30
CA LEU A 143 -18.02 -12.83 7.08
C LEU A 143 -17.10 -13.56 8.06
N VAL A 144 -17.48 -13.63 9.34
CA VAL A 144 -16.69 -14.33 10.36
C VAL A 144 -16.56 -15.81 10.01
N THR A 145 -17.66 -16.46 9.61
CA THR A 145 -17.62 -17.87 9.20
C THR A 145 -16.75 -18.08 7.97
N THR A 146 -16.94 -17.29 6.91
CA THR A 146 -16.13 -17.37 5.68
C THR A 146 -14.64 -17.13 5.97
N THR A 147 -14.32 -16.18 6.86
CA THR A 147 -12.93 -15.90 7.25
C THR A 147 -12.34 -17.04 8.05
N GLN A 148 -13.12 -17.67 8.92
CA GLN A 148 -12.70 -18.83 9.71
C GLN A 148 -12.46 -20.05 8.83
N GLU A 149 -13.34 -20.33 7.88
CA GLU A 149 -13.18 -21.38 6.88
C GLU A 149 -11.92 -21.14 6.03
N ALA A 150 -11.75 -19.92 5.52
CA ALA A 150 -10.55 -19.56 4.77
C ALA A 150 -9.27 -19.72 5.61
N ALA A 151 -9.30 -19.36 6.90
CA ALA A 151 -8.15 -19.52 7.79
C ALA A 151 -7.80 -21.00 8.03
N GLN A 152 -8.78 -21.89 8.02
CA GLN A 152 -8.58 -23.34 8.15
C GLN A 152 -8.09 -23.98 6.83
N GLU A 153 -8.49 -23.43 5.69
CA GLU A 153 -8.03 -23.87 4.37
C GLU A 153 -6.63 -23.36 3.99
N ILE A 154 -6.16 -22.27 4.62
CA ILE A 154 -4.79 -21.78 4.40
C ILE A 154 -3.81 -22.89 4.81
N SER A 155 -3.11 -23.43 3.82
CA SER A 155 -2.08 -24.42 4.07
C SER A 155 -0.97 -23.83 4.94
N TRP A 156 -0.56 -24.57 5.97
CA TRP A 156 0.56 -24.21 6.83
C TRP A 156 1.84 -23.89 6.03
N GLY A 157 2.04 -24.55 4.90
CA GLY A 157 3.15 -24.28 3.98
C GLY A 157 3.13 -22.87 3.40
N LEU A 158 1.96 -22.36 2.97
CA LEU A 158 1.83 -20.99 2.47
C LEU A 158 2.02 -19.96 3.59
N MET A 159 1.51 -20.25 4.79
CA MET A 159 1.69 -19.37 5.95
C MET A 159 3.17 -19.28 6.36
N LEU A 160 3.89 -20.40 6.40
CA LEU A 160 5.34 -20.44 6.66
C LEU A 160 6.14 -19.73 5.56
N ALA A 161 5.81 -19.94 4.28
CA ALA A 161 6.47 -19.26 3.17
C ALA A 161 6.28 -17.74 3.25
N PHE A 162 5.08 -17.30 3.63
CA PHE A 162 4.78 -15.88 3.84
C PHE A 162 5.60 -15.28 4.99
N VAL A 163 5.65 -15.95 6.15
CA VAL A 163 6.47 -15.51 7.29
C VAL A 163 7.95 -15.50 6.92
N ALA A 164 8.44 -16.53 6.22
CA ALA A 164 9.82 -16.61 5.75
C ALA A 164 10.17 -15.46 4.78
N PHE A 165 9.26 -15.11 3.88
CA PHE A 165 9.44 -13.98 2.95
C PHE A 165 9.60 -12.64 3.68
N TRP A 166 8.75 -12.36 4.68
CA TRP A 166 8.89 -11.16 5.53
C TRP A 166 10.18 -11.18 6.36
N GLY A 167 10.54 -12.34 6.92
CA GLY A 167 11.82 -12.53 7.60
C GLY A 167 13.01 -12.23 6.69
N LEU A 168 12.97 -12.69 5.44
CA LEU A 168 14.02 -12.46 4.45
C LEU A 168 14.16 -10.98 4.10
N ILE A 169 13.05 -10.25 3.93
CA ILE A 169 13.06 -8.79 3.72
C ILE A 169 13.75 -8.09 4.91
N LEU A 170 13.42 -8.46 6.15
CA LEU A 170 14.04 -7.89 7.34
C LEU A 170 15.55 -8.17 7.38
N ILE A 171 15.96 -9.40 7.03
CA ILE A 171 17.36 -9.81 6.95
C ILE A 171 18.11 -8.97 5.91
N ILE A 172 17.58 -8.82 4.69
CA ILE A 172 18.18 -7.99 3.64
C ILE A 172 18.39 -6.55 4.14
N ILE A 173 17.37 -5.97 4.76
CA ILE A 173 17.42 -4.60 5.24
C ILE A 173 18.42 -4.44 6.38
N TRP A 174 18.52 -5.42 7.27
CA TRP A 174 19.53 -5.44 8.34
C TRP A 174 20.95 -5.53 7.78
N PHE A 175 21.20 -6.44 6.82
CA PHE A 175 22.49 -6.55 6.14
C PHE A 175 22.88 -5.25 5.41
N ASN A 176 21.93 -4.66 4.68
CA ASN A 176 22.16 -3.39 3.99
C ASN A 176 22.45 -2.25 4.97
N HIS A 177 21.75 -2.20 6.11
CA HIS A 177 22.02 -1.22 7.15
C HIS A 177 23.43 -1.41 7.75
N LYS A 178 23.83 -2.64 8.08
CA LYS A 178 25.18 -2.95 8.59
C LYS A 178 26.27 -2.55 7.60
N LYS A 179 26.08 -2.82 6.30
CA LYS A 179 27.00 -2.44 5.22
C LYS A 179 27.11 -0.91 5.06
N SER A 180 26.01 -0.19 5.19
CA SER A 180 25.99 1.29 5.13
C SER A 180 26.76 1.93 6.30
N LEU A 181 26.65 1.36 7.51
CA LEU A 181 27.39 1.79 8.70
C LEU A 181 28.90 1.56 8.56
N GLN A 182 29.31 0.42 8.00
CA GLN A 182 30.72 0.12 7.75
C GLN A 182 31.34 1.07 6.72
N LYS A 183 30.65 1.34 5.60
CA LYS A 183 31.12 2.33 4.60
C LYS A 183 31.25 3.74 5.17
N SER A 184 30.32 4.15 6.04
CA SER A 184 30.38 5.45 6.73
C SER A 184 31.57 5.54 7.70
N LYS A 185 31.85 4.48 8.47
CA LYS A 185 33.02 4.44 9.37
C LYS A 185 34.35 4.50 8.62
N HIS A 186 34.44 3.88 7.44
CA HIS A 186 35.66 3.89 6.63
C HIS A 186 35.94 5.25 5.98
N LYS A 187 34.88 5.99 5.59
CA LYS A 187 35.00 7.37 5.08
C LYS A 187 35.39 8.41 6.15
N LYS A 188 35.15 8.14 7.44
CA LYS A 188 35.54 9.03 8.55
C LYS A 188 36.98 8.82 9.05
N LYS A 189 37.64 7.75 8.60
CA LYS A 189 39.02 7.39 8.99
C LYS A 189 40.08 7.73 7.93
N LYS A 190 39.64 8.22 6.76
CA LYS A 190 40.49 8.88 5.76
C LYS A 190 40.28 10.37 5.88
#